data_AF-A0A421CY24-F1
#
_entry.id   AF-A0A421CY24-F1
#
_cell.length_a   1.000
_cell.length_b   1.000
_cell.length_c   1.000
_cell.angle_alpha   90.00
_cell.angle_beta   90.00
_cell.angle_gamma   90.00
#
_symmetry.space_group_name_H-M   'P 1'
#
loop_
_entity.id
_entity.type
_entity.pdbx_description
1 polymer ?
#
loop_
_entity_poly.entity_id
_entity_poly.type
_entity_poly.pdbx_seq_one_letter_code
_entity_poly.pdbx_strand_id
1 'polypeptide(L)'
;MSTKDQTEGYVQNMWYSWNHGMAHFVQINTETDFPSAPEHVYSGLFGANGQQVVWLEADLAAVDRTVTPWASTNQHDSSPKDIFSDCTNCTACGNAFESLMVKYNVDVVWAGHVYYYERDTPIANGVPDPKGLNNLTGPWYLTSGAAGNVEGHSKPKSPLPSFVEYVNATSFGWSKWNFHNSSHLTHQFFSSETNEVMDEATLYKDHGLKW
;
A
#
# COMPACT_ATOMS: atom_id res chain seq x y z
N MET A 1 17.44 -6.11 9.98
CA MET A 1 18.03 -5.25 11.03
C MET A 1 17.51 -5.77 12.36
N SER A 2 18.35 -6.07 13.34
CA SER A 2 17.85 -6.61 14.61
C SER A 2 17.18 -5.49 15.41
N THR A 3 16.20 -5.79 16.26
CA THR A 3 15.61 -4.81 17.20
C THR A 3 16.65 -4.13 18.10
N LYS A 4 17.86 -4.71 18.20
CA LYS A 4 18.99 -4.15 18.94
C LYS A 4 19.69 -3.00 18.21
N ASP A 5 19.57 -2.91 16.88
CA ASP A 5 20.16 -1.83 16.10
C ASP A 5 19.31 -0.54 16.13
N GLN A 6 18.11 -0.58 16.75
CA GLN A 6 17.23 0.58 16.94
C GLN A 6 17.53 1.39 18.21
N THR A 7 18.44 0.93 19.08
CA THR A 7 18.63 1.53 20.42
C THR A 7 19.86 2.43 20.57
N GLU A 8 20.76 2.51 19.60
CA GLU A 8 21.93 3.39 19.64
C GLU A 8 21.82 4.53 18.63
N GLY A 9 20.89 5.46 18.92
CA GLY A 9 20.62 6.64 18.11
C GLY A 9 19.16 6.69 17.68
N TYR A 10 18.29 7.20 18.56
CA TYR A 10 16.87 7.38 18.28
C TYR A 10 16.66 8.31 17.07
N VAL A 11 16.57 7.76 15.87
CA VAL A 11 15.75 8.35 14.81
C VAL A 11 14.32 7.93 15.13
N GLN A 12 13.44 8.89 15.40
CA GLN A 12 12.00 8.65 15.62
C GLN A 12 11.29 8.37 14.29
N ASN A 13 11.87 7.49 13.47
CA ASN A 13 11.40 7.21 12.11
C ASN A 13 9.97 6.66 12.10
N MET A 14 9.11 7.21 11.23
CA MET A 14 7.72 6.80 11.06
C MET A 14 7.55 5.69 10.01
N TRP A 15 8.63 4.99 9.69
CA TRP A 15 8.67 3.87 8.75
C TRP A 15 9.30 2.65 9.44
N TYR A 16 8.69 1.48 9.27
CA TYR A 16 9.09 0.24 9.93
C TYR A 16 8.47 -0.97 9.23
N SER A 17 8.97 -2.16 9.54
CA SER A 17 8.43 -3.41 9.01
C SER A 17 8.26 -4.44 10.12
N TRP A 18 7.39 -5.42 9.88
CA TRP A 18 7.19 -6.55 10.78
C TRP A 18 6.65 -7.76 10.03
N ASN A 19 6.84 -8.93 10.63
CA ASN A 19 6.23 -10.17 10.15
C ASN A 19 5.04 -10.55 11.05
N HIS A 20 3.96 -11.00 10.42
CA HIS A 20 2.85 -11.62 11.14
C HIS A 20 2.34 -12.82 10.35
N GLY A 21 2.53 -14.02 10.91
CA GLY A 21 2.24 -15.27 10.23
C GLY A 21 3.06 -15.38 8.93
N MET A 22 2.35 -15.54 7.80
CA MET A 22 2.94 -15.72 6.47
C MET A 22 3.10 -14.41 5.67
N ALA A 23 2.96 -13.26 6.33
CA ALA A 23 3.02 -11.97 5.68
C ALA A 23 4.09 -11.06 6.32
N HIS A 24 4.83 -10.39 5.45
CA HIS A 24 5.71 -9.29 5.76
C HIS A 24 4.99 -7.97 5.45
N PHE A 25 4.93 -7.08 6.44
CA PHE A 25 4.26 -5.80 6.34
C PHE A 25 5.28 -4.69 6.47
N VAL A 26 5.16 -3.70 5.60
CA VAL A 26 5.99 -2.49 5.62
C VAL A 26 5.06 -1.30 5.80
N GLN A 27 5.30 -0.48 6.81
CA GLN A 27 4.71 0.84 6.92
C GLN A 27 5.72 1.85 6.37
N ILE A 28 5.34 2.56 5.31
CA ILE A 28 6.10 3.70 4.79
C ILE A 28 5.47 5.01 5.27
N ASN A 29 6.30 6.03 5.39
CA ASN A 29 5.96 7.42 5.68
C ASN A 29 5.93 8.20 4.36
N THR A 30 4.76 8.75 4.03
CA THR A 30 4.52 9.54 2.82
C THR A 30 4.80 11.03 2.98
N GLU A 31 5.14 11.49 4.19
CA GLU A 31 5.26 12.91 4.50
C GLU A 31 6.72 13.41 4.48
N THR A 32 7.68 12.55 4.83
CA THR A 32 9.10 12.93 5.01
C THR A 32 10.09 11.80 4.67
N ASP A 33 11.38 12.12 4.70
CA ASP A 33 12.52 11.18 4.64
C ASP A 33 12.73 10.49 3.28
N PHE A 34 12.14 10.99 2.20
CA PHE A 34 12.38 10.56 0.81
C PHE A 34 12.52 11.77 -0.16
N PRO A 35 13.11 11.58 -1.35
CA PRO A 35 13.33 12.67 -2.29
C PRO A 35 12.03 13.31 -2.74
N SER A 36 11.94 14.65 -2.67
CA SER A 36 10.76 15.44 -3.02
C SER A 36 9.54 15.16 -2.15
N ALA A 37 9.73 14.65 -0.93
CA ALA A 37 8.65 14.53 0.04
C ALA A 37 7.93 15.88 0.22
N PRO A 38 6.60 15.88 0.44
CA PRO A 38 5.81 17.10 0.53
C PRO A 38 6.17 18.02 1.71
N GLU A 39 7.03 17.54 2.64
CA GLU A 39 7.65 18.27 3.76
C GLU A 39 6.80 19.46 4.24
N HIS A 40 5.74 19.19 5.02
CA HIS A 40 5.01 20.26 5.67
C HIS A 40 5.83 20.83 6.84
N VAL A 41 5.59 22.10 7.15
CA VAL A 41 6.27 22.84 8.24
C VAL A 41 6.14 22.15 9.63
N TYR A 42 5.21 21.19 9.76
CA TYR A 42 4.98 20.38 10.95
C TYR A 42 5.29 18.88 10.79
N SER A 43 5.79 18.44 9.63
CA SER A 43 6.01 17.02 9.33
C SER A 43 7.26 16.42 10.00
N GLY A 44 8.08 17.22 10.68
CA GLY A 44 9.33 16.75 11.29
C GLY A 44 10.43 16.41 10.26
N LEU A 45 11.61 16.07 10.77
CA LEU A 45 12.60 15.25 10.06
C LEU A 45 12.85 14.05 10.95
N PHE A 46 12.16 12.94 10.66
CA PHE A 46 12.26 11.70 11.42
C PHE A 46 13.42 10.82 10.93
N GLY A 47 13.95 11.15 9.75
CA GLY A 47 15.16 10.63 9.14
C GLY A 47 15.77 11.63 8.16
N ALA A 48 16.90 11.26 7.56
CA ALA A 48 17.52 12.05 6.50
C ALA A 48 16.78 11.86 5.16
N ASN A 49 16.84 12.86 4.29
CA ASN A 49 16.26 12.77 2.94
C ASN A 49 16.87 11.58 2.17
N GLY A 50 16.01 10.66 1.72
CA GLY A 50 16.39 9.43 1.01
C GLY A 50 16.72 8.25 1.92
N GLN A 51 16.82 8.45 3.23
CA GLN A 51 17.10 7.38 4.19
C GLN A 51 16.02 6.29 4.15
N GLN A 52 14.75 6.68 4.03
CA GLN A 52 13.64 5.74 3.97
C GLN A 52 13.71 4.86 2.72
N VAL A 53 14.08 5.42 1.56
CA VAL A 53 14.19 4.67 0.30
C VAL A 53 15.29 3.61 0.39
N VAL A 54 16.45 3.96 0.95
CA VAL A 54 17.56 3.02 1.17
C VAL A 54 17.18 1.92 2.16
N TRP A 55 16.49 2.28 3.24
CA TRP A 55 15.99 1.31 4.20
C TRP A 55 14.97 0.35 3.57
N LEU A 56 14.00 0.87 2.82
CA LEU A 56 12.95 0.09 2.19
C LEU A 56 13.53 -0.92 1.21
N GLU A 57 14.52 -0.51 0.40
CA GLU A 57 15.21 -1.42 -0.51
C GLU A 57 15.89 -2.57 0.26
N ALA A 58 16.59 -2.26 1.35
CA ALA A 58 17.25 -3.27 2.17
C ALA A 58 16.26 -4.22 2.87
N ASP A 59 15.14 -3.69 3.35
CA ASP A 59 14.08 -4.44 4.01
C ASP A 59 13.38 -5.41 3.05
N LEU A 60 12.91 -4.91 1.89
CA LEU A 60 12.28 -5.73 0.86
C LEU A 60 13.23 -6.79 0.28
N ALA A 61 14.52 -6.48 0.13
CA ALA A 61 15.54 -7.43 -0.30
C ALA A 61 15.80 -8.55 0.71
N ALA A 62 15.54 -8.31 1.99
CA ALA A 62 15.76 -9.27 3.06
C ALA A 62 14.56 -10.22 3.28
N VAL A 63 13.44 -10.02 2.59
CA VAL A 63 12.25 -10.85 2.79
C VAL A 63 12.47 -12.25 2.22
N ASP A 64 12.53 -13.24 3.11
CA ASP A 64 12.50 -14.65 2.75
C ASP A 64 11.06 -15.08 2.44
N ARG A 65 10.73 -15.14 1.15
CA ARG A 65 9.42 -15.55 0.66
C ARG A 65 9.06 -17.01 1.01
N THR A 66 10.02 -17.86 1.36
CA THR A 66 9.73 -19.22 1.86
C THR A 66 9.14 -19.21 3.28
N VAL A 67 9.37 -18.14 4.04
CA VAL A 67 8.83 -17.93 5.40
C VAL A 67 7.61 -17.02 5.37
N THR A 68 7.73 -15.87 4.69
CA THR A 68 6.65 -14.90 4.49
C THR A 68 6.37 -14.73 2.99
N PRO A 69 5.58 -15.62 2.38
CA PRO A 69 5.26 -15.55 0.95
C PRO A 69 4.60 -14.24 0.57
N TRP A 70 3.80 -13.65 1.46
CA TRP A 70 3.15 -12.38 1.21
C TRP A 70 4.01 -11.21 1.67
N ALA A 71 4.13 -10.18 0.83
CA ALA A 71 4.65 -8.87 1.22
C ALA A 71 3.70 -7.75 0.83
N SER A 72 3.54 -6.82 1.76
CA SER A 72 2.68 -5.66 1.63
C SER A 72 3.39 -4.38 2.04
N THR A 73 3.02 -3.29 1.38
CA THR A 73 3.44 -1.94 1.76
C THR A 73 2.22 -1.08 2.03
N ASN A 74 2.29 -0.35 3.14
CA ASN A 74 1.18 0.37 3.73
C ASN A 74 1.57 1.84 3.81
N GLN A 75 0.69 2.72 3.36
CA GLN A 75 0.98 4.14 3.25
C GLN A 75 -0.21 5.00 3.66
N HIS A 76 0.06 6.22 4.13
CA HIS A 76 -1.01 7.17 4.38
C HIS A 76 -1.49 7.73 3.05
N ASP A 77 -0.64 8.48 2.34
CA ASP A 77 -0.98 9.03 1.03
C ASP A 77 -1.34 7.93 0.05
N SER A 78 -2.34 8.24 -0.76
CA SER A 78 -2.85 7.31 -1.73
C SER A 78 -1.91 7.14 -2.93
N SER A 79 -2.12 6.05 -3.67
CA SER A 79 -1.24 5.43 -4.67
C SER A 79 -0.12 6.29 -5.32
N PRO A 80 1.05 5.69 -5.60
CA PRO A 80 2.15 6.29 -6.37
C PRO A 80 1.77 6.82 -7.77
N LYS A 81 0.54 6.56 -8.22
CA LYS A 81 0.00 7.08 -9.47
C LYS A 81 -1.14 8.02 -9.15
N ASP A 82 -1.12 9.18 -9.78
CA ASP A 82 -2.12 10.26 -9.72
C ASP A 82 -3.56 9.83 -10.08
N ILE A 83 -4.18 9.01 -9.26
CA ILE A 83 -5.55 8.52 -9.48
C ILE A 83 -6.57 9.43 -8.78
N PHE A 84 -6.14 10.25 -7.83
CA PHE A 84 -7.01 11.07 -6.99
C PHE A 84 -7.22 12.47 -7.57
N SER A 85 -8.41 13.04 -7.35
CA SER A 85 -8.83 14.33 -7.93
C SER A 85 -8.02 15.53 -7.45
N ASP A 86 -7.34 15.43 -6.30
CA ASP A 86 -6.73 16.58 -5.61
C ASP A 86 -5.33 16.31 -5.03
N CYS A 87 -4.72 15.15 -5.27
CA CYS A 87 -3.39 14.86 -4.72
C CYS A 87 -2.26 15.39 -5.61
N THR A 88 -1.97 16.68 -5.52
CA THR A 88 -0.88 17.32 -6.28
C THR A 88 0.53 16.81 -5.89
N ASN A 89 0.66 16.11 -4.76
CA ASN A 89 1.94 15.63 -4.20
C ASN A 89 2.17 14.11 -4.36
N CYS A 90 1.19 13.35 -4.87
CA CYS A 90 1.27 11.87 -4.93
C CYS A 90 2.34 11.34 -5.91
N THR A 91 2.72 12.13 -6.92
CA THR A 91 3.81 11.76 -7.85
C THR A 91 5.14 11.55 -7.14
N ALA A 92 5.41 12.27 -6.04
CA ALA A 92 6.66 12.13 -5.30
C ALA A 92 6.79 10.75 -4.64
N CYS A 93 5.73 10.26 -4.00
CA CYS A 93 5.66 8.92 -3.42
C CYS A 93 5.88 7.84 -4.48
N GLY A 94 5.27 8.00 -5.66
CA GLY A 94 5.47 7.04 -6.75
C GLY A 94 6.86 7.00 -7.31
N ASN A 95 7.45 8.17 -7.55
CA ASN A 95 8.84 8.26 -7.99
C ASN A 95 9.81 7.65 -6.97
N ALA A 96 9.51 7.78 -5.68
CA ALA A 96 10.36 7.26 -4.62
C ALA A 96 10.25 5.75 -4.41
N PHE A 97 9.03 5.18 -4.44
CA PHE A 97 8.79 3.84 -3.90
C PHE A 97 8.30 2.79 -4.91
N GLU A 98 7.60 3.18 -6.00
CA GLU A 98 6.98 2.20 -6.90
C GLU A 98 8.02 1.27 -7.54
N SER A 99 9.16 1.82 -7.95
CA SER A 99 10.23 1.03 -8.56
C SER A 99 10.74 -0.08 -7.64
N LEU A 100 10.79 0.16 -6.32
CA LEU A 100 11.16 -0.83 -5.32
C LEU A 100 10.05 -1.87 -5.15
N MET A 101 8.79 -1.44 -5.05
CA MET A 101 7.64 -2.35 -4.93
C MET A 101 7.56 -3.32 -6.11
N VAL A 102 7.78 -2.82 -7.33
CA VAL A 102 7.84 -3.63 -8.56
C VAL A 102 9.08 -4.53 -8.56
N LYS A 103 10.27 -3.99 -8.27
CA LYS A 103 11.54 -4.74 -8.25
C LYS A 103 11.50 -5.94 -7.31
N TYR A 104 10.92 -5.77 -6.12
CA TYR A 104 10.84 -6.82 -5.10
C TYR A 104 9.51 -7.57 -5.10
N ASN A 105 8.68 -7.39 -6.14
CA ASN A 105 7.43 -8.12 -6.34
C ASN A 105 6.53 -8.06 -5.09
N VAL A 106 6.30 -6.85 -4.57
CA VAL A 106 5.31 -6.58 -3.52
C VAL A 106 3.93 -7.00 -4.04
N ASP A 107 3.17 -7.70 -3.21
CA ASP A 107 1.90 -8.29 -3.64
C ASP A 107 0.78 -7.27 -3.58
N VAL A 108 0.74 -6.50 -2.50
CA VAL A 108 -0.34 -5.57 -2.20
C VAL A 108 0.22 -4.25 -1.68
N VAL A 109 -0.34 -3.15 -2.17
CA VAL A 109 -0.15 -1.82 -1.64
C VAL A 109 -1.51 -1.33 -1.14
N TRP A 110 -1.63 -0.97 0.13
CA TRP A 110 -2.85 -0.31 0.61
C TRP A 110 -2.58 1.06 1.19
N ALA A 111 -3.52 1.96 0.93
CA ALA A 111 -3.40 3.35 1.27
C ALA A 111 -4.66 3.92 1.94
N GLY A 112 -4.49 5.07 2.58
CA GLY A 112 -5.58 5.89 3.14
C GLY A 112 -5.67 7.22 2.40
N HIS A 113 -5.60 8.31 3.16
CA HIS A 113 -5.60 9.73 2.74
C HIS A 113 -6.86 10.20 2.00
N VAL A 114 -7.32 9.49 0.97
CA VAL A 114 -8.51 9.86 0.21
C VAL A 114 -9.73 9.17 0.81
N TYR A 115 -10.78 9.95 1.05
CA TYR A 115 -11.90 9.56 1.90
C TYR A 115 -12.96 8.73 1.16
N TYR A 116 -12.52 7.74 0.41
CA TYR A 116 -13.36 6.72 -0.20
C TYR A 116 -12.66 5.36 -0.19
N TYR A 117 -13.39 4.32 -0.59
CA TYR A 117 -12.81 3.02 -0.90
C TYR A 117 -12.65 2.88 -2.41
N GLU A 118 -11.50 2.36 -2.85
CA GLU A 118 -11.20 2.10 -4.25
C GLU A 118 -10.33 0.85 -4.37
N ARG A 119 -10.67 -0.01 -5.32
CA ARG A 119 -9.87 -1.18 -5.69
C ARG A 119 -9.47 -1.05 -7.15
N ASP A 120 -8.17 -1.06 -7.36
CA ASP A 120 -7.59 -1.07 -8.70
C ASP A 120 -7.31 -2.51 -9.15
N THR A 121 -7.14 -2.66 -10.46
CA THR A 121 -6.39 -3.78 -11.02
C THR A 121 -4.92 -3.68 -10.58
N PRO A 122 -4.12 -4.76 -10.59
CA PRO A 122 -2.69 -4.65 -10.38
C PRO A 122 -2.03 -3.82 -11.47
N ILE A 123 -1.09 -2.94 -11.09
CA ILE A 123 -0.44 -2.01 -12.03
C ILE A 123 1.06 -1.99 -11.75
N ALA A 124 1.87 -1.97 -12.80
CA ALA A 124 3.29 -1.66 -12.68
C ALA A 124 3.67 -0.58 -13.69
N ASN A 125 4.32 0.50 -13.24
CA ASN A 125 4.84 1.57 -14.09
C ASN A 125 3.77 2.19 -15.03
N GLY A 126 2.52 2.20 -14.59
CA GLY A 126 1.38 2.82 -15.29
C GLY A 126 0.68 1.87 -16.24
N VAL A 127 1.13 0.61 -16.29
CA VAL A 127 0.58 -0.42 -17.15
C VAL A 127 -0.19 -1.43 -16.30
N PRO A 128 -1.50 -1.58 -16.52
CA PRO A 128 -2.29 -2.64 -15.91
C PRO A 128 -1.71 -4.02 -16.21
N ASP A 129 -1.65 -4.88 -15.20
CA ASP A 129 -1.21 -6.25 -15.38
C ASP A 129 -2.30 -7.05 -16.13
N PRO A 130 -2.02 -7.61 -17.31
CA PRO A 130 -3.00 -8.39 -18.06
C PRO A 130 -3.47 -9.66 -17.34
N LYS A 131 -2.75 -10.12 -16.31
CA LYS A 131 -3.13 -11.27 -15.49
C LYS A 131 -4.13 -10.92 -14.39
N GLY A 132 -4.33 -9.63 -14.09
CA GLY A 132 -5.20 -9.20 -12.99
C GLY A 132 -4.84 -9.89 -11.68
N LEU A 133 -5.84 -10.30 -10.91
CA LEU A 133 -5.66 -10.99 -9.63
C LEU A 133 -5.29 -12.48 -9.74
N ASN A 134 -4.91 -12.94 -10.93
CA ASN A 134 -4.48 -14.32 -11.18
C ASN A 134 -2.99 -14.36 -11.54
N ASN A 135 -2.14 -14.40 -10.51
CA ASN A 135 -0.69 -14.43 -10.60
C ASN A 135 -0.05 -13.15 -11.16
N LEU A 136 -0.45 -12.01 -10.58
CA LEU A 136 0.10 -10.68 -10.86
C LEU A 136 1.63 -10.61 -10.75
N THR A 137 2.19 -9.72 -11.55
CA THR A 137 3.60 -9.36 -11.67
C THR A 137 3.88 -7.93 -11.20
N GLY A 138 2.83 -7.10 -11.05
CA GLY A 138 2.88 -5.79 -10.41
C GLY A 138 2.00 -5.72 -9.17
N PRO A 139 2.22 -4.76 -8.25
CA PRO A 139 1.44 -4.69 -7.01
C PRO A 139 -0.05 -4.47 -7.25
N TRP A 140 -0.88 -5.06 -6.40
CA TRP A 140 -2.31 -4.78 -6.33
C TRP A 140 -2.57 -3.59 -5.40
N TYR A 141 -3.18 -2.52 -5.93
CA TYR A 141 -3.43 -1.28 -5.18
C TYR A 141 -4.87 -1.22 -4.65
N LEU A 142 -5.00 -0.86 -3.37
CA LEU A 142 -6.28 -0.56 -2.73
C LEU A 142 -6.20 0.73 -1.93
N THR A 143 -7.24 1.54 -2.00
CA THR A 143 -7.42 2.70 -1.12
C THR A 143 -8.58 2.43 -0.18
N SER A 144 -8.35 2.57 1.12
CA SER A 144 -9.33 2.31 2.19
C SER A 144 -9.38 3.49 3.16
N GLY A 145 -9.61 4.71 2.66
CA GLY A 145 -9.68 5.93 3.47
C GLY A 145 -11.08 6.34 3.91
N ALA A 146 -12.12 5.56 3.56
CA ALA A 146 -13.52 5.81 3.92
C ALA A 146 -13.89 5.52 5.40
N ALA A 147 -13.00 5.82 6.36
CA ALA A 147 -13.20 5.42 7.75
C ALA A 147 -14.17 6.31 8.56
N GLY A 148 -14.57 7.48 8.05
CA GLY A 148 -15.56 8.35 8.71
C GLY A 148 -15.01 9.60 9.39
N ASN A 149 -13.93 10.20 8.86
CA ASN A 149 -13.48 11.49 9.35
C ASN A 149 -14.52 12.61 9.05
N VAL A 150 -14.39 13.75 9.75
CA VAL A 150 -15.38 14.84 9.72
C VAL A 150 -15.48 15.58 8.38
N GLU A 151 -14.51 15.40 7.48
CA GLU A 151 -14.47 16.05 6.17
C GLU A 151 -15.42 15.38 5.16
N GLY A 152 -15.91 14.16 5.48
CA GLY A 152 -16.83 13.40 4.63
C GLY A 152 -16.11 12.68 3.48
N HIS A 153 -16.87 12.24 2.47
CA HIS A 153 -16.30 11.53 1.31
C HIS A 153 -15.69 12.48 0.28
N SER A 154 -14.50 12.14 -0.20
CA SER A 154 -13.91 12.77 -1.39
C SER A 154 -14.70 12.39 -2.65
N LYS A 155 -14.64 13.22 -3.70
CA LYS A 155 -15.30 12.93 -4.97
C LYS A 155 -14.36 12.17 -5.91
N PRO A 156 -14.69 10.95 -6.37
CA PRO A 156 -13.88 10.25 -7.35
C PRO A 156 -13.81 10.99 -8.69
N LYS A 157 -12.75 10.74 -9.48
CA LYS A 157 -12.65 11.25 -10.85
C LYS A 157 -13.80 10.74 -11.72
N SER A 158 -14.20 11.55 -12.70
CA SER A 158 -15.21 11.16 -13.69
C SER A 158 -14.79 11.61 -15.09
N PRO A 159 -14.69 10.70 -16.09
CA PRO A 159 -14.88 9.25 -15.95
C PRO A 159 -13.80 8.59 -15.07
N LEU A 160 -14.13 7.43 -14.50
CA LEU A 160 -13.14 6.63 -13.77
C LEU A 160 -12.04 6.16 -14.74
N PRO A 161 -10.76 6.17 -14.32
CA PRO A 161 -9.70 5.54 -15.09
C PRO A 161 -9.95 4.05 -15.33
N SER A 162 -9.46 3.51 -16.45
CA SER A 162 -9.77 2.15 -16.89
C SER A 162 -9.22 1.03 -16.00
N PHE A 163 -8.29 1.35 -15.10
CA PHE A 163 -7.71 0.39 -14.16
C PHE A 163 -8.45 0.33 -12.82
N VAL A 164 -9.42 1.23 -12.59
CA VAL A 164 -10.25 1.22 -11.39
C VAL A 164 -11.36 0.20 -11.56
N GLU A 165 -11.38 -0.82 -10.71
CA GLU A 165 -12.34 -1.93 -10.78
C GLU A 165 -13.59 -1.66 -9.93
N TYR A 166 -13.44 -0.98 -8.80
CA TYR A 166 -14.54 -0.66 -7.91
C TYR A 166 -14.25 0.61 -7.10
N VAL A 167 -15.28 1.44 -6.90
CA VAL A 167 -15.22 2.61 -6.01
C VAL A 167 -16.49 2.66 -5.15
N ASN A 168 -16.31 2.89 -3.85
CA ASN A 168 -17.37 3.32 -2.94
C ASN A 168 -17.00 4.67 -2.31
N ALA A 169 -17.74 5.71 -2.69
CA ALA A 169 -17.59 7.07 -2.17
C ALA A 169 -18.87 7.57 -1.46
N THR A 170 -19.72 6.65 -0.98
CA THR A 170 -20.99 6.98 -0.34
C THR A 170 -21.15 6.40 1.05
N SER A 171 -20.52 5.26 1.33
CA SER A 171 -20.60 4.60 2.64
C SER A 171 -19.25 4.63 3.33
N PHE A 172 -19.26 4.85 4.64
CA PHE A 172 -18.06 4.62 5.46
C PHE A 172 -17.88 3.12 5.71
N GLY A 173 -16.64 2.70 5.90
CA GLY A 173 -16.31 1.29 6.00
C GLY A 173 -14.88 0.99 6.39
N TRP A 174 -14.56 -0.29 6.42
CA TRP A 174 -13.26 -0.81 6.82
C TRP A 174 -12.88 -2.05 6.02
N SER A 175 -11.57 -2.26 5.85
CA SER A 175 -11.02 -3.38 5.09
C SER A 175 -10.64 -4.55 6.00
N LYS A 176 -10.85 -5.78 5.51
CA LYS A 176 -10.39 -7.02 6.15
C LYS A 176 -9.55 -7.82 5.16
N TRP A 177 -8.40 -8.28 5.62
CA TRP A 177 -7.49 -9.15 4.88
C TRP A 177 -7.51 -10.56 5.46
N ASN A 178 -7.72 -11.56 4.61
CA ASN A 178 -7.62 -12.98 4.95
C ASN A 178 -6.51 -13.64 4.14
N PHE A 179 -5.40 -13.92 4.82
CA PHE A 179 -4.31 -14.72 4.28
C PHE A 179 -4.65 -16.21 4.48
N HIS A 180 -5.22 -16.85 3.46
CA HIS A 180 -5.71 -18.23 3.58
C HIS A 180 -4.56 -19.24 3.59
N ASN A 181 -3.57 -19.01 2.74
CA ASN A 181 -2.38 -19.83 2.58
C ASN A 181 -1.33 -19.05 1.80
N SER A 182 -0.23 -19.70 1.42
CA SER A 182 0.87 -19.12 0.68
C SER A 182 0.55 -18.72 -0.77
N SER A 183 -0.68 -18.90 -1.26
CA SER A 183 -1.04 -18.55 -2.64
C SER A 183 -2.41 -17.89 -2.79
N HIS A 184 -3.25 -17.84 -1.75
CA HIS A 184 -4.55 -17.15 -1.76
C HIS A 184 -4.68 -16.10 -0.65
N LEU A 185 -5.00 -14.88 -1.05
CA LEU A 185 -5.28 -13.74 -0.18
C LEU A 185 -6.61 -13.11 -0.58
N THR A 186 -7.55 -12.95 0.35
CA THR A 186 -8.82 -12.26 0.08
C THR A 186 -8.85 -10.91 0.79
N HIS A 187 -9.27 -9.89 0.06
CA HIS A 187 -9.68 -8.59 0.59
C HIS A 187 -11.21 -8.50 0.61
N GLN A 188 -11.74 -7.90 1.67
CA GLN A 188 -13.15 -7.52 1.77
C GLN A 188 -13.25 -6.09 2.31
N PHE A 189 -14.12 -5.27 1.72
CA PHE A 189 -14.51 -3.98 2.28
C PHE A 189 -15.92 -4.08 2.89
N PHE A 190 -16.05 -3.71 4.16
CA PHE A 190 -17.30 -3.76 4.91
C PHE A 190 -17.88 -2.37 5.10
N SER A 191 -19.20 -2.25 4.99
CA SER A 191 -19.92 -1.06 5.45
C SER A 191 -19.85 -0.96 6.97
N SER A 192 -19.46 0.21 7.50
CA SER A 192 -19.51 0.50 8.93
C SER A 192 -20.94 0.68 9.45
N GLU A 193 -21.91 0.93 8.58
CA GLU A 193 -23.32 1.11 8.94
C GLU A 193 -24.05 -0.24 9.05
N THR A 194 -23.84 -1.14 8.08
CA THR A 194 -24.61 -2.38 7.97
C THR A 194 -23.82 -3.63 8.33
N ASN A 195 -22.49 -3.56 8.45
CA ASN A 195 -21.57 -4.71 8.53
C ASN A 195 -21.66 -5.69 7.35
N GLU A 196 -22.23 -5.26 6.23
CA GLU A 196 -22.29 -6.07 5.00
C GLU A 196 -21.03 -5.87 4.16
N VAL A 197 -20.65 -6.91 3.42
CA VAL A 197 -19.55 -6.84 2.44
C VAL A 197 -20.04 -6.03 1.24
N MET A 198 -19.37 -4.92 0.96
CA MET A 198 -19.65 -4.06 -0.19
C MET A 198 -18.81 -4.43 -1.41
N ASP A 199 -17.61 -4.93 -1.18
CA ASP A 199 -16.70 -5.40 -2.21
C ASP A 199 -15.81 -6.53 -1.67
N GLU A 200 -15.46 -7.46 -2.56
CA GLU A 200 -14.62 -8.62 -2.25
C GLU A 200 -13.81 -9.03 -3.47
N ALA A 201 -12.53 -9.34 -3.24
CA ALA A 201 -11.65 -9.85 -4.28
C ALA A 201 -10.61 -10.81 -3.69
N THR A 202 -10.30 -11.88 -4.43
CA THR A 202 -9.27 -12.86 -4.04
C THR A 202 -8.12 -12.83 -5.02
N LEU A 203 -6.93 -12.57 -4.50
CA LEU A 203 -5.66 -12.69 -5.18
C LEU A 203 -5.15 -14.12 -5.10
N TYR A 204 -4.94 -14.73 -6.27
CA TYR A 204 -4.09 -15.90 -6.42
C TYR A 204 -2.68 -15.45 -6.84
N LYS A 205 -1.63 -15.97 -6.18
CA LYS A 205 -0.25 -15.74 -6.60
C LYS A 205 0.61 -16.99 -6.45
N ASP A 206 1.29 -17.35 -7.53
CA ASP A 206 2.34 -18.36 -7.49
C ASP A 206 3.68 -17.67 -7.23
N HIS A 207 4.14 -17.74 -5.99
CA HIS A 207 5.42 -17.16 -5.59
C HIS A 207 6.64 -17.94 -6.15
N GLY A 208 6.43 -18.99 -6.94
CA GLY A 208 7.49 -19.81 -7.54
C GLY A 208 8.24 -20.66 -6.52
N LEU A 209 7.64 -20.87 -5.34
CA LEU A 209 8.23 -21.57 -4.22
C LEU A 209 7.96 -23.07 -4.35
N LYS A 210 9.01 -23.88 -4.19
CA LYS A 210 8.90 -25.34 -4.10
C LYS A 210 8.82 -25.72 -2.62
N TRP A 211 7.65 -26.19 -2.20
CA TRP A 211 7.36 -26.64 -0.83
C TRP A 211 7.77 -28.10 -0.61
#